data_AF-A0A539D0U8-F1
#
_entry.id   AF-A0A539D0U8-F1
#
_cell.length_a   1.000
_cell.length_b   1.000
_cell.length_c   1.000
_cell.angle_alpha   90.00
_cell.angle_beta   90.00
_cell.angle_gamma   90.00
#
_symmetry.space_group_name_H-M   'P 1'
#
loop_
_entity.id
_entity.type
_entity.pdbx_description
1 polymer ?
#
loop_
_entity_poly.entity_id
_entity_poly.type
_entity_poly.pdbx_seq_one_letter_code
_entity_poly.pdbx_strand_id
1 'polypeptide(L)' 'MRLVQRGVDGLSIGFRTRASRALTAGRELVAVDLIEISIVPTPMAPRARFARSNTESARFARINTTERTMT' A
#
# COMPACT_ATOMS: atom_id res chain seq x y z
N MET A 1 4.44 -0.72 -17.25
CA MET A 1 4.45 -1.15 -15.83
C MET A 1 4.08 -2.63 -15.79
N ARG A 2 5.09 -3.53 -15.78
CA ARG A 2 4.90 -4.94 -16.17
C ARG A 2 4.08 -5.79 -15.20
N LEU A 3 3.97 -5.44 -13.92
CA LEU A 3 3.30 -6.30 -12.91
C LEU A 3 1.77 -6.20 -12.94
N VAL A 4 1.23 -4.98 -12.92
CA VAL A 4 -0.23 -4.76 -13.05
C VAL A 4 -0.75 -5.27 -14.39
N GLN A 5 0.01 -5.06 -15.47
CA GLN A 5 -0.30 -5.61 -16.80
C GLN A 5 -0.30 -7.15 -16.84
N ARG A 6 0.34 -7.81 -15.88
CA ARG A 6 0.38 -9.27 -15.72
C ARG A 6 -0.60 -9.77 -14.64
N GLY A 7 -1.56 -8.93 -14.23
CA GLY A 7 -2.58 -9.29 -13.24
C GLY A 7 -2.08 -9.35 -11.80
N VAL A 8 -0.92 -8.75 -11.50
CA VAL A 8 -0.36 -8.70 -10.15
C VAL A 8 -0.51 -7.28 -9.60
N ASP A 9 -1.72 -6.99 -9.14
CA ASP A 9 -2.14 -5.70 -8.58
C ASP A 9 -2.70 -5.81 -7.15
N GLY A 10 -2.71 -7.02 -6.56
CA GLY A 10 -3.18 -7.27 -5.21
C GLY A 10 -2.14 -6.96 -4.14
N LEU A 11 -2.64 -6.71 -2.93
CA LEU A 11 -1.86 -6.50 -1.72
C LEU A 11 -2.22 -7.55 -0.66
N SER A 12 -1.19 -8.14 -0.06
CA SER A 12 -1.29 -8.91 1.18
C SER A 12 -0.61 -8.14 2.30
N ILE A 13 -1.24 -8.08 3.47
CA ILE A 13 -0.77 -7.30 4.63
C ILE A 13 -0.71 -8.24 5.83
N GLY A 14 0.51 -8.54 6.28
CA GLY A 14 0.76 -9.28 7.51
C GLY A 14 0.88 -8.32 8.68
N PHE A 15 0.09 -8.54 9.73
CA PHE A 15 0.10 -7.69 10.93
C PHE A 15 -0.22 -8.48 12.20
N ARG A 16 0.24 -7.95 13.34
CA ARG A 16 -0.16 -8.42 14.66
C ARG A 16 -1.21 -7.49 15.25
N THR A 17 -2.36 -8.04 15.64
CA THR A 17 -3.39 -7.24 16.32
C THR A 17 -2.93 -6.88 17.73
N ARG A 18 -3.03 -5.61 18.09
CA ARG A 18 -2.71 -5.09 19.44
C ARG A 18 -3.96 -4.71 20.21
N ALA A 19 -4.92 -4.09 19.54
CA ALA A 19 -6.23 -3.81 20.08
C ALA A 19 -7.30 -3.97 19.00
N SER A 20 -8.45 -4.49 19.39
CA SER A 20 -9.62 -4.62 18.52
C SER A 20 -10.90 -4.54 19.34
N ARG A 21 -11.98 -4.08 18.72
CA ARG A 21 -13.32 -4.12 19.31
C ARG A 21 -14.23 -5.02 18.49
N ALA A 22 -15.10 -5.77 19.17
CA ALA A 22 -16.15 -6.53 18.52
C ALA A 22 -17.20 -5.58 17.93
N LEU A 23 -17.72 -5.94 16.77
CA LEU A 23 -18.88 -5.29 16.16
C LEU A 23 -20.01 -6.32 16.06
N THR A 24 -21.23 -5.88 15.74
CA THR A 24 -22.37 -6.79 15.49
C THR A 24 -22.03 -7.82 14.40
N ALA A 25 -21.20 -7.43 13.42
CA ALA A 25 -20.62 -8.33 12.45
C ALA A 25 -19.10 -8.14 12.40
N GLY A 26 -18.36 -9.12 12.91
CA GLY A 26 -16.90 -9.15 12.88
C GLY A 26 -16.25 -8.28 13.96
N ARG A 27 -15.12 -7.67 13.62
CA ARG A 27 -14.33 -6.83 14.53
C ARG A 27 -13.67 -5.69 13.78
N GLU A 28 -13.44 -4.61 14.49
CA GLU A 28 -12.59 -3.51 14.03
C GLU A 28 -11.22 -3.61 14.71
N LEU A 29 -10.16 -3.49 13.93
CA LEU A 29 -8.80 -3.45 14.42
C LEU A 29 -8.45 -1.99 14.74
N VAL A 30 -8.32 -1.67 16.02
CA VAL A 30 -8.08 -0.30 16.51
C VAL A 30 -6.58 0.02 16.50
N ALA A 31 -5.75 -0.98 16.82
CA ALA A 31 -4.30 -0.87 16.77
C ALA A 31 -3.69 -2.17 16.27
N VAL A 32 -2.73 -2.05 15.36
CA VAL A 32 -1.97 -3.17 14.79
C VAL A 32 -0.50 -2.79 14.66
N ASP A 33 0.37 -3.78 14.85
CA ASP A 33 1.76 -3.68 14.45
C ASP A 33 1.86 -4.25 13.04
N LEU A 34 2.26 -3.41 12.07
CA LEU A 34 2.48 -3.83 10.70
C LEU A 34 3.79 -4.63 10.62
N ILE A 35 3.72 -5.85 10.07
CA ILE A 35 4.88 -6.73 9.95
C ILE A 35 5.40 -6.71 8.51
N GLU A 36 4.52 -6.90 7.54
CA GLU A 36 4.91 -6.98 6.13
C GLU A 36 3.80 -6.49 5.20
N ILE A 37 4.23 -6.05 4.02
CA ILE A 37 3.35 -5.74 2.88
C ILE A 37 3.96 -6.40 1.64
N SER A 38 3.15 -7.20 0.95
CA SER A 38 3.57 -7.96 -0.24
C SER A 38 2.62 -7.73 -1.41
N ILE A 39 3.16 -7.72 -2.63
CA ILE A 39 2.39 -7.67 -3.88
C ILE A 39 2.03 -9.11 -4.29
N VAL A 40 0.74 -9.37 -4.48
CA VAL A 40 0.22 -10.72 -4.79
C VAL A 40 -0.78 -10.69 -5.95
N PRO A 41 -0.95 -11.78 -6.71
CA PRO A 41 -2.00 -11.86 -7.74
C PRO A 41 -3.41 -11.92 -7.15
N THR A 42 -3.58 -12.68 -6.06
CA THR A 42 -4.89 -12.99 -5.47
C THR A 42 -4.91 -12.59 -3.99
N PRO A 43 -5.38 -11.38 -3.66
CA PRO A 43 -5.43 -10.92 -2.27
C PRO A 43 -6.61 -11.53 -1.51
N MET A 44 -6.44 -11.76 -0.21
CA MET A 44 -7.51 -12.26 0.67
C MET A 44 -8.68 -11.29 0.77
N ALA A 45 -8.41 -9.98 0.72
CA ALA A 45 -9.42 -8.94 0.58
C ALA A 45 -9.52 -8.51 -0.89
N PRO A 46 -10.64 -8.76 -1.60
CA PRO A 46 -10.73 -8.48 -3.05
C PRO A 46 -10.45 -7.03 -3.46
N ARG A 47 -10.68 -6.09 -2.52
CA ARG A 47 -10.46 -4.65 -2.69
C ARG A 47 -9.06 -4.17 -2.30
N ALA A 48 -8.24 -5.02 -1.70
CA ALA A 48 -6.85 -4.69 -1.37
C ALA A 48 -5.99 -4.78 -2.64
N ARG A 49 -6.15 -3.78 -3.51
CA ARG A 49 -5.41 -3.66 -4.77
C ARG A 49 -4.79 -2.27 -4.87
N PHE A 50 -3.62 -2.18 -5.48
CA PHE A 50 -2.98 -0.90 -5.78
C PHE A 50 -3.21 -0.51 -7.23
N ALA A 51 -3.28 0.79 -7.47
CA ALA A 51 -3.36 1.36 -8.81
C ALA A 51 -2.31 2.45 -8.95
N ARG A 52 -1.96 2.77 -10.20
CA ARG A 52 -1.08 3.90 -10.48
C ARG A 52 -1.78 5.18 -10.06
N SER A 53 -1.19 5.94 -9.13
CA SER A 53 -1.63 7.30 -8.86
C SER A 53 -1.08 8.22 -9.96
N ASN A 54 -1.91 9.12 -10.50
CA ASN A 54 -1.47 10.08 -11.52
C ASN A 54 -0.82 11.34 -10.89
N THR A 55 -0.57 11.31 -9.58
CA THR A 55 -0.24 12.49 -8.77
C THR A 55 1.27 12.72 -8.62
N GLU A 56 2.11 11.73 -8.96
CA GLU A 56 3.54 11.73 -8.62
C GLU A 56 4.48 12.36 -9.66
N SER A 57 4.12 12.45 -10.94
CA SER A 57 5.01 13.04 -11.95
C SER A 57 5.40 14.50 -11.63
N ALA A 58 4.55 15.24 -10.92
CA ALA A 58 4.80 16.64 -10.57
C ALA A 58 5.55 16.86 -9.25
N ARG A 59 5.58 15.88 -8.33
CA ARG A 59 6.11 16.08 -6.96
C ARG A 59 7.53 15.53 -6.79
N PHE A 60 7.83 14.38 -7.39
CA PHE A 60 9.16 13.77 -7.33
C PHE A 60 10.20 14.54 -8.19
N ALA A 61 9.78 15.17 -9.28
CA ALA A 61 10.65 16.04 -10.09
C ALA A 61 11.15 17.28 -9.33
N ARG A 62 10.38 17.78 -8.36
CA ARG A 62 10.74 18.94 -7.52
C ARG A 62 11.76 18.60 -6.44
N ILE A 63 11.75 17.37 -5.94
CA ILE A 63 12.70 16.92 -4.90
C ILE A 63 14.11 16.78 -5.51
N ASN A 64 14.21 16.27 -6.74
CA ASN A 64 15.50 15.97 -7.37
C ASN A 64 16.18 17.17 -8.07
N THR A 65 15.52 18.34 -8.15
CA THR A 65 16.11 19.54 -8.78
C THR A 65 16.91 20.37 -7.77
N THR A 66 16.51 20.38 -6.50
CA THR A 66 17.13 21.21 -5.45
C THR A 66 18.56 20.77 -5.10
N GLU A 67 18.91 19.51 -5.36
CA GLU A 67 20.27 18.98 -5.09
C GLU A 67 21.28 19.27 -6.21
N ARG A 68 20.84 19.73 -7.39
CA ARG A 68 21.70 19.86 -8.59
C ARG A 68 22.22 21.26 -8.87
N THR A 69 21.94 22.25 -8.01
CA THR A 69 22.39 23.65 -8.18
C THR A 69 23.52 24.05 -7.19
N MET A 70 24.03 23.11 -6.39
CA MET A 70 25.20 23.31 -5.52
C MET A 70 26.40 22.44 -5.94
N THR A 71 26.78 22.50 -7.21
CA THR A 71 28.09 22.04 -7.71
C THR A 71 28.47 22.93 -8.88
#